data_AF-A0A9E1RDB7-F1
#
_entry.id   AF-A0A9E1RDB7-F1
#
_cell.length_a   1.000
_cell.length_b   1.000
_cell.length_c   1.000
_cell.angle_alpha   90.00
_cell.angle_beta   90.00
_cell.angle_gamma   90.00
#
_symmetry.space_group_name_H-M   'P 1'
#
loop_
_entity.id
_entity.type
_entity.pdbx_description
1 polymer ?
#
loop_
_entity_poly.entity_id
_entity_poly.type
_entity_poly.pdbx_seq_one_letter_code
_entity_poly.pdbx_strand_id
1 'polypeptide(L)'
;MPIISIIGPKGGIGKTTLSINTAAALTRSLGKSLTHDSVCLFDLDLRLPTISSILESHPRKTFYDLFETLANKTYQVDFLQSIYRILTIFNAYLNKEIKRDHPQLEKGLALYKNLNIELFHFSDFPFGNFLHEFFLERNQIYSVGQIRSLRPVLKKIDMGQVKQILKKHEANSRPTADEYINYIEEFKFSLLGGEVPILGKRSHRKRINEPEFLLLFLEFVNELTERFHYVVLDTPAGGVNHLSSLMNSIDQVIFIFDMSNNIAVNGSIDALHSFIDYYEDFHQDYKQG
;
A
#
# COMPACT_ATOMS: atom_id res chain seq x y z
N MET A 1 -7.25 13.56 -14.35
CA MET A 1 -6.12 14.27 -13.72
C MET A 1 -4.89 13.60 -14.27
N PRO A 2 -4.09 14.23 -15.14
CA PRO A 2 -3.08 13.54 -15.92
C PRO A 2 -1.95 12.95 -15.06
N ILE A 3 -1.97 11.62 -14.91
CA ILE A 3 -0.87 10.81 -14.44
C ILE A 3 -0.06 10.33 -15.65
N ILE A 4 1.21 10.71 -15.69
CA ILE A 4 2.15 10.42 -16.77
C ILE A 4 3.18 9.43 -16.27
N SER A 5 3.23 8.25 -16.86
CA SER A 5 4.20 7.22 -16.49
C SER A 5 5.32 7.12 -17.51
N ILE A 6 6.57 7.13 -17.03
CA ILE A 6 7.75 6.98 -17.89
C ILE A 6 8.31 5.58 -17.71
N ILE A 7 8.21 4.77 -18.77
CA ILE A 7 8.47 3.32 -18.75
C ILE A 7 9.64 2.99 -19.66
N GLY A 8 10.42 1.98 -19.29
CA GLY A 8 11.35 1.36 -20.22
C GLY A 8 12.01 0.09 -19.70
N PRO A 9 12.66 -0.67 -20.61
CA PRO A 9 13.07 -2.06 -20.37
C PRO A 9 14.25 -2.18 -19.40
N LYS A 10 15.13 -1.17 -19.34
CA LYS A 10 16.44 -1.26 -18.70
C LYS A 10 16.71 -0.10 -17.74
N GLY A 11 17.63 -0.33 -16.81
CA GLY A 11 18.27 0.72 -16.03
C GLY A 11 19.22 1.55 -16.91
N GLY A 12 19.44 2.81 -16.57
CA GLY A 12 20.42 3.68 -17.25
C GLY A 12 20.00 4.26 -18.61
N ILE A 13 18.81 3.95 -19.13
CA ILE A 13 18.31 4.46 -20.43
C ILE A 13 17.78 5.91 -20.37
N GLY A 14 17.85 6.57 -19.21
CA GLY A 14 17.43 7.97 -19.04
C GLY A 14 15.99 8.20 -18.55
N LYS A 15 15.30 7.18 -18.01
CA LYS A 15 13.94 7.33 -17.42
C LYS A 15 13.88 8.46 -16.41
N THR A 16 14.69 8.38 -15.36
CA THR A 16 14.77 9.38 -14.29
C THR A 16 15.07 10.79 -14.81
N THR A 17 16.00 10.91 -15.76
CA THR A 17 16.30 12.19 -16.42
C THR A 17 15.08 12.75 -17.14
N LEU A 18 14.36 11.92 -17.90
CA LEU A 18 13.15 12.35 -18.59
C LEU A 18 12.03 12.69 -17.61
N SER A 19 11.90 11.95 -16.50
CA SER A 19 10.90 12.18 -15.45
C SER A 19 11.08 13.54 -14.79
N ILE A 20 12.30 13.87 -14.37
CA ILE A 20 12.65 15.18 -13.82
C ILE A 20 12.35 16.30 -14.82
N ASN A 21 12.79 16.14 -16.07
CA ASN A 21 12.60 17.18 -17.08
C ASN A 21 11.13 17.36 -17.50
N THR A 22 10.34 16.29 -17.49
CA THR A 22 8.90 16.34 -17.74
C THR A 22 8.19 17.12 -16.65
N ALA A 23 8.49 16.84 -15.37
CA ALA A 23 7.96 17.60 -14.24
C ALA A 23 8.33 19.09 -14.35
N ALA A 24 9.60 19.41 -14.63
CA ALA A 24 10.06 20.78 -14.80
C ALA A 24 9.36 21.50 -15.98
N ALA A 25 9.13 20.82 -17.10
CA ALA A 25 8.44 21.37 -18.26
C ALA A 25 6.95 21.66 -17.95
N LEU A 26 6.27 20.77 -17.23
CA LEU A 26 4.88 20.97 -16.77
C LEU A 26 4.77 22.18 -15.85
N THR A 27 5.67 22.31 -14.88
CA THR A 27 5.76 23.46 -13.99
C THR A 27 5.88 24.77 -14.77
N ARG A 28 6.75 24.82 -15.79
CA ARG A 28 6.92 26.00 -16.66
C ARG A 28 5.65 26.32 -17.46
N SER A 29 4.96 25.29 -17.95
CA SER A 29 3.72 25.42 -18.72
C SER A 29 2.59 26.03 -17.89
N LEU A 30 2.52 25.72 -16.59
CA LEU A 30 1.48 26.21 -15.69
C LEU A 30 1.61 27.70 -15.32
N GLY A 31 2.81 28.27 -15.40
CA GLY A 31 3.06 29.70 -15.21
C GLY A 31 2.42 30.26 -13.93
N LYS A 32 1.45 31.17 -14.08
CA LYS A 32 0.78 31.85 -12.94
C LYS A 32 -0.20 30.98 -12.17
N SER A 33 -0.62 29.84 -12.72
CA SER A 33 -1.53 28.90 -12.06
C SER A 33 -0.81 27.89 -11.16
N LEU A 34 0.52 28.01 -11.06
CA LEU A 34 1.37 27.12 -10.30
C LEU A 34 1.17 27.29 -8.78
N THR A 35 1.04 26.16 -8.11
CA THR A 35 0.91 26.00 -6.66
C THR A 35 1.78 24.82 -6.19
N HIS A 36 1.95 24.65 -4.88
CA HIS A 36 2.67 23.51 -4.30
C HIS A 36 2.09 22.15 -4.71
N ASP A 37 0.79 22.11 -5.00
CA ASP A 37 0.04 20.91 -5.38
C ASP A 37 -0.17 20.82 -6.91
N SER A 38 0.64 21.51 -7.70
CA SER A 38 0.48 21.51 -9.16
C SER A 38 1.15 20.33 -9.85
N VAL A 39 2.42 20.06 -9.54
CA VAL A 39 3.20 19.02 -10.21
C VAL A 39 3.89 18.19 -9.13
N CYS A 40 3.70 16.88 -9.19
CA CYS A 40 4.44 15.93 -8.38
C CYS A 40 5.25 14.99 -9.25
N LEU A 41 6.51 14.79 -8.88
CA LEU A 41 7.38 13.75 -9.38
C LEU A 41 7.40 12.62 -8.35
N PHE A 42 7.08 11.41 -8.77
CA PHE A 42 7.02 10.23 -7.92
C PHE A 42 8.17 9.28 -8.29
N ASP A 43 9.13 9.09 -7.38
CA ASP A 43 10.21 8.10 -7.52
C ASP A 43 9.69 6.69 -7.13
N LEU A 44 9.27 5.88 -8.10
CA LEU A 44 8.83 4.50 -7.86
C LEU A 44 9.99 3.49 -7.91
N ASP A 45 11.25 3.91 -8.07
CA ASP A 45 12.38 2.98 -7.94
C ASP A 45 12.70 2.72 -6.46
N LEU A 46 11.84 1.93 -5.81
CA LEU A 46 11.96 1.57 -4.40
C LEU A 46 13.24 0.79 -4.06
N ARG A 47 13.95 0.25 -5.05
CA ARG A 47 15.17 -0.54 -4.82
C ARG A 47 16.39 0.36 -4.74
N LEU A 48 16.48 1.33 -5.63
CA LEU A 48 17.57 2.29 -5.74
C LEU A 48 16.99 3.65 -6.13
N PRO A 49 16.29 4.34 -5.22
CA PRO A 49 15.72 5.65 -5.51
C PRO A 49 16.87 6.62 -5.76
N THR A 50 16.79 7.40 -6.84
CA THR A 50 17.90 8.27 -7.28
C THR A 50 17.51 9.73 -7.37
N ILE A 51 16.21 10.06 -7.47
CA ILE A 51 15.78 11.43 -7.73
C ILE A 51 16.16 12.35 -6.57
N SER A 52 15.95 11.88 -5.33
CA SER A 52 16.27 12.67 -4.15
C SER A 52 17.76 13.06 -4.09
N SER A 53 18.66 12.15 -4.47
CA SER A 53 20.10 12.42 -4.56
C SER A 53 20.46 13.31 -5.75
N ILE A 54 19.85 13.10 -6.92
CA ILE A 54 20.09 13.91 -8.13
C ILE A 54 19.69 15.38 -7.92
N LEU A 55 18.59 15.61 -7.19
CA LEU A 55 18.06 16.95 -6.93
C LEU A 55 18.58 17.55 -5.61
N GLU A 56 19.56 16.91 -4.96
CA GLU A 56 20.08 17.31 -3.64
C GLU A 56 18.96 17.61 -2.61
N SER A 57 17.88 16.84 -2.69
CA SER A 57 16.69 17.02 -1.85
C SER A 57 16.75 16.07 -0.66
N HIS A 58 16.43 16.58 0.53
CA HIS A 58 16.45 15.81 1.78
C HIS A 58 15.03 15.61 2.32
N PRO A 59 14.31 14.57 1.89
CA PRO A 59 12.94 14.32 2.34
C PRO A 59 12.90 14.04 3.84
N ARG A 60 11.85 14.51 4.52
CA ARG A 60 11.67 14.32 5.97
C ARG A 60 11.34 12.88 6.35
N LYS A 61 10.57 12.20 5.50
CA LYS A 61 10.26 10.78 5.58
C LYS A 61 10.47 10.14 4.22
N THR A 62 10.90 8.88 4.22
CA THR A 62 11.10 8.13 2.98
C THR A 62 10.04 7.02 2.84
N PHE A 63 10.07 6.28 1.72
CA PHE A 63 9.22 5.11 1.58
C PHE A 63 9.49 4.04 2.64
N TYR A 64 10.68 4.02 3.22
CA TYR A 64 10.95 3.15 4.36
C TYR A 64 10.06 3.51 5.55
N ASP A 65 9.94 4.78 5.92
CA ASP A 65 9.09 5.24 7.01
C ASP A 65 7.60 4.98 6.73
N LEU A 66 7.19 5.11 5.47
CA LEU A 66 5.85 4.74 5.02
C LEU A 66 5.61 3.26 5.26
N PHE A 67 6.51 2.41 4.77
CA PHE A 67 6.36 0.96 4.88
C PHE A 67 6.37 0.49 6.33
N GLU A 68 7.21 1.05 7.18
CA GLU A 68 7.20 0.75 8.63
C GLU A 68 5.89 1.21 9.29
N THR A 69 5.31 2.34 8.87
CA THR A 69 4.03 2.82 9.39
C THR A 69 2.88 1.91 8.97
N LEU A 70 2.79 1.58 7.68
CA LEU A 70 1.77 0.68 7.12
C LEU A 70 1.86 -0.72 7.74
N ALA A 71 3.07 -1.29 7.85
CA ALA A 71 3.27 -2.66 8.32
C ALA A 71 3.07 -2.80 9.84
N ASN A 72 3.59 -1.86 10.61
CA ASN A 72 3.64 -2.01 12.07
C ASN A 72 2.47 -1.31 12.78
N LYS A 73 1.87 -0.27 12.20
CA LYS A 73 0.85 0.53 12.90
C LYS A 73 -0.51 0.42 12.24
N THR A 74 -0.62 0.70 10.95
CA THR A 74 -1.92 0.70 10.25
C THR A 74 -2.55 -0.69 10.28
N TYR A 75 -1.82 -1.69 9.77
CA TYR A 75 -2.31 -3.06 9.73
C TYR A 75 -2.69 -3.61 11.11
N GLN A 76 -1.83 -3.40 12.12
CA GLN A 76 -2.10 -3.90 13.47
C GLN A 76 -3.36 -3.26 14.06
N VAL A 77 -3.60 -1.97 13.81
CA VAL A 77 -4.82 -1.27 14.27
C VAL A 77 -6.06 -1.76 13.55
N ASP A 78 -6.04 -1.87 12.23
CA ASP A 78 -7.21 -2.35 11.46
C ASP A 78 -7.57 -3.80 11.83
N PHE A 79 -6.54 -4.62 12.08
CA PHE A 79 -6.72 -5.95 12.64
C PHE A 79 -7.33 -5.88 14.04
N LEU A 80 -6.81 -5.08 14.96
CA LEU A 80 -7.36 -4.90 16.31
C LEU A 80 -8.82 -4.41 16.29
N GLN A 81 -9.19 -3.51 15.38
CA GLN A 81 -10.57 -3.06 15.20
C GLN A 81 -11.47 -4.23 14.77
N SER A 82 -11.01 -5.02 13.80
CA SER A 82 -11.73 -6.20 13.31
C SER A 82 -11.92 -7.24 14.41
N ILE A 83 -10.87 -7.52 15.17
CA ILE A 83 -10.92 -8.37 16.36
C ILE A 83 -11.90 -7.84 17.39
N TYR A 84 -11.79 -6.55 17.75
CA TYR A 84 -12.67 -5.96 18.75
C TYR A 84 -14.15 -6.09 18.36
N ARG A 85 -14.48 -5.91 17.07
CA ARG A 85 -15.83 -6.14 16.54
C ARG A 85 -16.26 -7.61 16.68
N ILE A 86 -15.40 -8.57 16.27
CA ILE A 86 -15.67 -10.01 16.40
C ILE A 86 -15.90 -10.39 17.87
N LEU A 87 -14.99 -10.02 18.75
CA LEU A 87 -15.07 -10.35 20.18
C LEU A 87 -16.31 -9.76 20.82
N THR A 88 -16.67 -8.52 20.46
CA THR A 88 -17.87 -7.85 20.98
C THR A 88 -19.13 -8.62 20.58
N ILE A 89 -19.30 -8.95 19.30
CA ILE A 89 -20.51 -9.64 18.84
C ILE A 89 -20.58 -11.09 19.34
N PHE A 90 -19.44 -11.79 19.44
CA PHE A 90 -19.40 -13.14 20.00
C PHE A 90 -19.72 -13.13 21.49
N ASN A 91 -19.16 -12.21 22.27
CA ASN A 91 -19.47 -12.09 23.70
C ASN A 91 -20.95 -11.75 23.93
N ALA A 92 -21.52 -10.82 23.15
CA ALA A 92 -22.95 -10.51 23.23
C ALA A 92 -23.82 -11.77 23.01
N TYR A 93 -23.47 -12.61 22.03
CA TYR A 93 -24.18 -13.87 21.80
C TYR A 93 -24.01 -14.87 22.95
N LEU A 94 -22.78 -15.02 23.48
CA LEU A 94 -22.49 -15.94 24.58
C LEU A 94 -23.12 -15.51 25.92
N ASN A 95 -23.34 -14.21 26.09
CA ASN A 95 -24.03 -13.62 27.23
C ASN A 95 -25.56 -13.60 27.07
N LYS A 96 -26.08 -14.08 25.93
CA LYS A 96 -27.50 -14.08 25.57
C LYS A 96 -28.09 -12.67 25.42
N GLU A 97 -27.27 -11.67 25.14
CA GLU A 97 -27.70 -10.29 24.84
C GLU A 97 -28.30 -10.21 23.43
N ILE A 98 -27.81 -11.04 22.51
CA ILE A 98 -28.36 -11.20 21.15
C ILE A 98 -28.74 -12.66 20.87
N LYS A 99 -29.67 -12.85 19.95
CA LYS A 99 -30.14 -14.17 19.49
C LYS A 99 -29.26 -14.73 18.36
N ARG A 100 -29.42 -16.02 18.09
CA ARG A 100 -28.64 -16.77 17.09
C ARG A 100 -28.85 -16.26 15.66
N ASP A 101 -30.05 -15.79 15.36
CA ASP A 101 -30.50 -15.26 14.07
C ASP A 101 -30.13 -13.78 13.86
N HIS A 102 -29.35 -13.19 14.77
CA HIS A 102 -28.96 -11.79 14.66
C HIS A 102 -28.00 -11.58 13.46
N PRO A 103 -28.32 -10.70 12.48
CA PRO A 103 -27.54 -10.57 11.24
C PRO A 103 -26.07 -10.21 11.44
N GLN A 104 -25.76 -9.43 12.49
CA GLN A 104 -24.36 -9.06 12.78
C GLN A 104 -23.51 -10.25 13.24
N LEU A 105 -24.14 -11.32 13.76
CA LEU A 105 -23.43 -12.50 14.23
C LEU A 105 -22.93 -13.36 13.07
N GLU A 106 -23.69 -13.45 11.98
CA GLU A 106 -23.24 -14.05 10.72
C GLU A 106 -22.13 -13.22 10.08
N LYS A 107 -22.27 -11.89 10.04
CA LYS A 107 -21.20 -10.99 9.57
C LYS A 107 -19.93 -11.14 10.41
N GLY A 108 -20.06 -11.23 11.73
CA GLY A 108 -18.94 -11.46 12.65
C GLY A 108 -18.27 -12.81 12.42
N LEU A 109 -19.04 -13.87 12.17
CA LEU A 109 -18.50 -15.19 11.83
C LEU A 109 -17.76 -15.19 10.48
N ALA A 110 -18.33 -14.53 9.47
CA ALA A 110 -17.69 -14.39 8.17
C ALA A 110 -16.36 -13.61 8.29
N LEU A 111 -16.36 -12.49 9.01
CA LEU A 111 -15.16 -11.71 9.30
C LEU A 111 -14.13 -12.56 10.05
N TYR A 112 -14.53 -13.28 11.10
CA TYR A 112 -13.67 -14.18 11.87
C TYR A 112 -12.99 -15.24 11.01
N LYS A 113 -13.72 -15.85 10.06
CA LYS A 113 -13.18 -16.87 9.16
C LYS A 113 -12.16 -16.31 8.18
N ASN A 114 -12.44 -15.12 7.65
CA ASN A 114 -11.67 -14.51 6.56
C ASN A 114 -10.56 -13.58 7.03
N LEU A 115 -10.50 -13.23 8.32
CA LEU A 115 -9.49 -12.30 8.82
C LEU A 115 -8.08 -12.91 8.64
N ASN A 116 -7.23 -12.28 7.83
CA ASN A 116 -5.84 -12.71 7.67
C ASN A 116 -5.07 -12.43 8.98
N ILE A 117 -4.39 -13.43 9.51
CA ILE A 117 -3.62 -13.34 10.77
C ILE A 117 -2.10 -13.33 10.54
N GLU A 118 -1.63 -13.57 9.32
CA GLU A 118 -0.21 -13.81 9.03
C GLU A 118 0.67 -12.59 9.31
N LEU A 119 0.11 -11.40 9.12
CA LEU A 119 0.79 -10.12 9.33
C LEU A 119 0.59 -9.56 10.76
N PHE A 120 -0.26 -10.18 11.59
CA PHE A 120 -0.53 -9.69 12.94
C PHE A 120 0.53 -10.15 13.94
N HIS A 121 1.11 -9.21 14.69
CA HIS A 121 2.14 -9.52 15.68
C HIS A 121 1.52 -9.82 17.04
N PHE A 122 1.06 -11.05 17.25
CA PHE A 122 0.46 -11.46 18.52
C PHE A 122 1.35 -11.16 19.74
N SER A 123 2.68 -11.31 19.63
CA SER A 123 3.63 -11.06 20.71
C SER A 123 3.62 -9.63 21.26
N ASP A 124 3.17 -8.67 20.46
CA ASP A 124 3.21 -7.25 20.81
C ASP A 124 2.06 -6.87 21.76
N PHE A 125 1.13 -7.80 22.01
CA PHE A 125 -0.08 -7.57 22.79
C PHE A 125 -0.18 -8.51 24.00
N PRO A 126 -0.56 -8.00 25.20
CA PRO A 126 -0.72 -8.84 26.39
C PRO A 126 -1.74 -9.97 26.23
N PHE A 127 -2.78 -9.77 25.40
CA PHE A 127 -3.80 -10.77 25.09
C PHE A 127 -3.46 -11.63 23.86
N GLY A 128 -2.28 -11.44 23.26
CA GLY A 128 -1.91 -12.04 21.98
C GLY A 128 -1.94 -13.56 21.98
N ASN A 129 -1.44 -14.20 23.03
CA ASN A 129 -1.47 -15.66 23.16
C ASN A 129 -2.90 -16.21 23.16
N PHE A 130 -3.85 -15.51 23.80
CA PHE A 130 -5.25 -15.90 23.83
C PHE A 130 -5.94 -15.65 22.49
N LEU A 131 -5.57 -14.60 21.76
CA LEU A 131 -6.03 -14.40 20.38
C LEU A 131 -5.49 -15.47 19.43
N HIS A 132 -4.25 -15.89 19.61
CA HIS A 132 -3.69 -16.98 18.83
C HIS A 132 -4.44 -18.29 19.12
N GLU A 133 -4.67 -18.63 20.39
CA GLU A 133 -5.54 -19.76 20.80
C GLU A 133 -6.94 -19.64 20.18
N PHE A 134 -7.54 -18.45 20.22
CA PHE A 134 -8.85 -18.18 19.61
C PHE A 134 -8.85 -18.54 18.12
N PHE A 135 -7.80 -18.19 17.37
CA PHE A 135 -7.70 -18.51 15.96
C PHE A 135 -7.35 -19.96 15.63
N LEU A 136 -6.69 -20.70 16.52
CA LEU A 136 -6.47 -22.14 16.34
C LEU A 136 -7.80 -22.91 16.26
N GLU A 137 -8.83 -22.43 16.98
CA GLU A 137 -10.17 -23.03 16.96
C GLU A 137 -10.96 -22.67 15.69
N ARG A 138 -10.50 -21.72 14.86
CA ARG A 138 -11.24 -21.19 13.69
C ARG A 138 -11.77 -22.27 12.76
N ASN A 139 -10.94 -23.27 12.45
CA ASN A 139 -11.30 -24.35 11.53
C ASN A 139 -12.37 -25.31 12.07
N GLN A 140 -12.75 -25.19 13.34
CA GLN A 140 -13.80 -25.99 13.95
C GLN A 140 -15.17 -25.27 13.95
N ILE A 141 -15.20 -23.98 13.59
CA ILE A 141 -16.39 -23.12 13.69
C ILE A 141 -16.99 -22.89 12.31
N TYR A 142 -17.92 -23.76 11.91
CA TYR A 142 -18.60 -23.67 10.61
C TYR A 142 -19.87 -22.84 10.67
N SER A 143 -20.53 -22.80 11.82
CA SER A 143 -21.83 -22.16 12.04
C SER A 143 -21.86 -21.30 13.30
N VAL A 144 -22.81 -20.36 13.35
CA VAL A 144 -23.02 -19.49 14.51
C VAL A 144 -23.26 -20.27 15.82
N GLY A 145 -23.89 -21.45 15.74
CA GLY A 145 -24.12 -22.30 16.91
C GLY A 145 -22.82 -22.73 17.60
N GLN A 146 -21.77 -22.98 16.80
CA GLN A 146 -20.48 -23.45 17.27
C GLN A 146 -19.65 -22.37 17.96
N ILE A 147 -19.97 -21.08 17.82
CA ILE A 147 -19.30 -19.98 18.57
C ILE A 147 -19.32 -20.25 20.09
N ARG A 148 -20.29 -21.03 20.59
CA ARG A 148 -20.36 -21.46 21.99
C ARG A 148 -19.12 -22.23 22.47
N SER A 149 -18.42 -22.95 21.59
CA SER A 149 -17.18 -23.65 21.95
C SER A 149 -16.02 -22.69 22.24
N LEU A 150 -16.05 -21.46 21.72
CA LEU A 150 -15.01 -20.44 21.92
C LEU A 150 -15.10 -19.77 23.30
N ARG A 151 -16.15 -20.05 24.08
CA ARG A 151 -16.39 -19.43 25.39
C ARG A 151 -15.20 -19.55 26.38
N PRO A 152 -14.49 -20.69 26.49
CA PRO A 152 -13.34 -20.82 27.38
C PRO A 152 -12.21 -19.86 27.02
N VAL A 153 -11.94 -19.67 25.73
CA VAL A 153 -10.88 -18.78 25.24
C VAL A 153 -11.29 -17.32 25.38
N LEU A 154 -12.52 -16.98 24.96
CA LEU A 154 -13.03 -15.60 25.01
C LEU A 154 -13.08 -15.03 26.43
N LYS A 155 -13.34 -15.87 27.44
CA LYS A 155 -13.30 -15.45 28.85
C LYS A 155 -11.90 -15.03 29.33
N LYS A 156 -10.83 -15.49 28.68
CA LYS A 156 -9.45 -15.11 29.03
C LYS A 156 -9.08 -13.74 28.45
N ILE A 157 -9.86 -13.21 27.50
CA ILE A 157 -9.58 -11.95 26.82
C ILE A 157 -10.33 -10.82 27.53
N ASP A 158 -9.59 -9.87 28.11
CA ASP A 158 -10.17 -8.67 28.72
C ASP A 158 -10.56 -7.63 27.65
N MET A 159 -11.87 -7.48 27.43
CA MET A 159 -12.41 -6.52 26.47
C MET A 159 -12.11 -5.05 26.82
N GLY A 160 -11.96 -4.72 28.10
CA GLY A 160 -11.56 -3.38 28.55
C GLY A 160 -10.11 -3.09 28.16
N GLN A 161 -9.22 -4.06 28.37
CA GLN A 161 -7.81 -3.97 27.94
C GLN A 161 -7.69 -3.84 26.42
N VAL A 162 -8.40 -4.67 25.65
CA VAL A 162 -8.40 -4.58 24.17
C VAL A 162 -8.82 -3.19 23.71
N LYS A 163 -9.91 -2.63 24.28
CA LYS A 163 -10.41 -1.30 23.93
C LYS A 163 -9.40 -0.18 24.24
N GLN A 164 -8.72 -0.25 25.38
CA GLN A 164 -7.71 0.74 25.76
C GLN A 164 -6.50 0.70 24.83
N ILE A 165 -6.02 -0.51 24.51
CA ILE A 165 -4.90 -0.69 23.56
C ILE A 165 -5.29 -0.18 22.18
N LEU A 166 -6.47 -0.52 21.68
CA LEU A 166 -6.95 -0.03 20.39
C LEU A 166 -6.92 1.50 20.32
N LYS A 167 -7.51 2.19 21.32
CA LYS A 167 -7.50 3.66 21.38
C LYS A 167 -6.10 4.26 21.40
N LYS A 168 -5.16 3.61 22.10
CA LYS A 168 -3.75 4.07 22.17
C LYS A 168 -3.07 3.98 20.80
N HIS A 169 -3.36 2.94 20.03
CA HIS A 169 -2.71 2.72 18.74
C HIS A 169 -3.35 3.52 17.59
N GLU A 170 -4.65 3.87 17.66
CA GLU A 170 -5.35 4.63 16.61
C GLU A 170 -4.78 6.04 16.35
N ALA A 171 -4.30 6.75 17.37
CA ALA A 171 -3.97 8.17 17.27
C ALA A 171 -2.82 8.51 16.28
N ASN A 172 -1.99 7.54 15.89
CA ASN A 172 -0.84 7.73 14.99
C ASN A 172 -0.64 6.53 14.05
N SER A 173 -1.73 5.81 13.71
CA SER A 173 -1.62 4.57 12.95
C SER A 173 -1.59 4.76 11.44
N ARG A 174 -2.09 5.89 10.92
CA ARG A 174 -2.12 6.18 9.49
C ARG A 174 -1.01 7.16 9.10
N PRO A 175 -0.33 6.95 7.96
CA PRO A 175 0.58 7.94 7.40
C PRO A 175 -0.21 9.20 7.00
N THR A 176 0.41 10.38 7.10
CA THR A 176 -0.16 11.63 6.57
C THR A 176 0.60 12.02 5.32
N ALA A 177 -0.11 12.25 4.21
CA ALA A 177 0.46 12.64 2.91
C ALA A 177 1.54 13.73 3.01
N ASP A 178 1.26 14.81 3.76
CA ASP A 178 2.17 15.96 3.94
C ASP A 178 3.55 15.59 4.48
N GLU A 179 3.68 14.50 5.24
CA GLU A 179 4.96 14.09 5.82
C GLU A 179 5.93 13.50 4.78
N TYR A 180 5.39 13.05 3.64
CA TYR A 180 6.12 12.38 2.57
C TYR A 180 6.29 13.25 1.31
N ILE A 181 5.57 14.38 1.24
CA ILE A 181 5.69 15.36 0.17
C ILE A 181 6.86 16.29 0.47
N ASN A 182 7.81 16.37 -0.46
CA ASN A 182 8.93 17.29 -0.39
C ASN A 182 8.86 18.31 -1.54
N TYR A 183 8.43 19.54 -1.26
CA TYR A 183 8.43 20.59 -2.29
C TYR A 183 9.85 21.12 -2.53
N ILE A 184 10.32 21.08 -3.77
CA ILE A 184 11.65 21.55 -4.14
C ILE A 184 11.53 22.96 -4.72
N GLU A 185 11.89 23.97 -3.92
CA GLU A 185 11.74 25.39 -4.26
C GLU A 185 12.44 25.78 -5.55
N GLU A 186 13.60 25.19 -5.85
CA GLU A 186 14.36 25.51 -7.06
C GLU A 186 13.63 25.07 -8.34
N PHE A 187 13.04 23.87 -8.31
CA PHE A 187 12.39 23.28 -9.49
C PHE A 187 10.87 23.47 -9.51
N LYS A 188 10.31 23.99 -8.41
CA LYS A 188 8.91 24.34 -8.21
C LYS A 188 7.92 23.18 -8.44
N PHE A 189 8.35 21.97 -8.15
CA PHE A 189 7.50 20.77 -8.08
C PHE A 189 7.73 20.01 -6.78
N SER A 190 6.76 19.19 -6.42
CA SER A 190 6.84 18.28 -5.29
C SER A 190 7.50 16.97 -5.68
N LEU A 191 8.31 16.41 -4.78
CA LEU A 191 8.86 15.07 -4.88
C LEU A 191 8.17 14.16 -3.87
N LEU A 192 7.68 13.03 -4.36
CA LEU A 192 7.20 11.91 -3.58
C LEU A 192 8.17 10.75 -3.74
N GLY A 193 8.69 10.28 -2.61
CA GLY A 193 9.69 9.21 -2.58
C GLY A 193 11.10 9.70 -2.25
N GLY A 194 11.96 8.73 -1.95
CA GLY A 194 13.32 8.99 -1.51
C GLY A 194 13.98 7.76 -0.91
N GLU A 195 15.24 7.93 -0.46
CA GLU A 195 16.14 6.88 0.03
C GLU A 195 15.43 5.77 0.80
N VAL A 196 15.38 4.58 0.19
CA VAL A 196 15.07 3.36 0.92
C VAL A 196 16.41 2.89 1.46
N PRO A 197 16.67 2.93 2.79
CA PRO A 197 17.83 2.26 3.34
C PRO A 197 17.65 0.80 2.95
N ILE A 198 18.57 0.32 2.12
CA ILE A 198 18.62 -1.03 1.52
C ILE A 198 17.82 -1.97 2.41
N LEU A 199 16.67 -2.44 1.90
CA LEU A 199 15.71 -3.32 2.59
C LEU A 199 16.45 -4.55 3.15
N GLY A 200 17.13 -4.40 4.29
CA GLY A 200 18.24 -5.29 4.67
C GLY A 200 17.76 -6.61 5.25
N LYS A 201 16.50 -6.67 5.67
CA LYS A 201 15.89 -7.86 6.25
C LYS A 201 14.96 -8.51 5.23
N ARG A 202 15.24 -9.78 4.88
CA ARG A 202 14.40 -10.63 4.01
C ARG A 202 12.93 -10.63 4.45
N SER A 203 12.67 -10.53 5.75
CA SER A 203 11.33 -10.44 6.34
C SER A 203 10.59 -9.14 6.04
N HIS A 204 11.29 -8.02 5.84
CA HIS A 204 10.67 -6.75 5.43
C HIS A 204 10.26 -6.80 3.96
N ARG A 205 11.14 -7.33 3.10
CA ARG A 205 10.82 -7.54 1.67
C ARG A 205 9.65 -8.48 1.48
N LYS A 206 9.56 -9.56 2.27
CA LYS A 206 8.42 -10.48 2.22
C LYS A 206 7.12 -9.73 2.54
N ARG A 207 7.10 -8.97 3.64
CA ARG A 207 5.92 -8.22 4.10
C ARG A 207 5.45 -7.14 3.12
N ILE A 208 6.36 -6.40 2.49
CA ILE A 208 6.01 -5.35 1.50
C ILE A 208 5.33 -5.96 0.26
N ASN A 209 5.61 -7.21 -0.06
CA ASN A 209 5.04 -7.90 -1.21
C ASN A 209 3.73 -8.64 -0.88
N GLU A 210 3.23 -8.59 0.36
CA GLU A 210 1.95 -9.21 0.70
C GLU A 210 0.78 -8.38 0.13
N PRO A 211 -0.27 -9.00 -0.44
CA PRO A 211 -1.36 -8.28 -1.11
C PRO A 211 -2.05 -7.22 -0.24
N GLU A 212 -2.30 -7.50 1.04
CA GLU A 212 -2.96 -6.56 1.97
C GLU A 212 -2.12 -5.31 2.21
N PHE A 213 -0.80 -5.48 2.27
CA PHE A 213 0.11 -4.36 2.40
C PHE A 213 0.14 -3.52 1.12
N LEU A 214 0.17 -4.20 -0.03
CA LEU A 214 0.11 -3.53 -1.33
C LEU A 214 -1.17 -2.70 -1.45
N LEU A 215 -2.32 -3.20 -0.98
CA LEU A 215 -3.58 -2.44 -0.96
C LEU A 215 -3.48 -1.16 -0.12
N LEU A 216 -2.90 -1.23 1.08
CA LEU A 216 -2.69 -0.04 1.93
C LEU A 216 -1.73 0.96 1.30
N PHE A 217 -0.67 0.46 0.65
CA PHE A 217 0.26 1.29 -0.10
C PHE A 217 -0.45 1.98 -1.28
N LEU A 218 -1.30 1.27 -2.01
CA LEU A 218 -2.07 1.83 -3.12
C LEU A 218 -3.12 2.85 -2.66
N GLU A 219 -3.79 2.62 -1.52
CA GLU A 219 -4.68 3.61 -0.91
C GLU A 219 -3.93 4.92 -0.64
N PHE A 220 -2.74 4.83 -0.03
CA PHE A 220 -1.89 5.98 0.23
C PHE A 220 -1.41 6.67 -1.07
N VAL A 221 -1.00 5.90 -2.08
CA VAL A 221 -0.59 6.45 -3.38
C VAL A 221 -1.75 7.13 -4.08
N ASN A 222 -2.95 6.57 -4.04
CA ASN A 222 -4.14 7.17 -4.66
C ASN A 222 -4.53 8.48 -3.96
N GLU A 223 -4.52 8.52 -2.63
CA GLU A 223 -4.75 9.77 -1.87
C GLU A 223 -3.75 10.86 -2.30
N LEU A 224 -2.48 10.48 -2.47
CA LEU A 224 -1.43 11.39 -2.90
C LEU A 224 -1.62 11.86 -4.34
N THR A 225 -1.93 10.96 -5.26
CA THR A 225 -2.06 11.32 -6.67
C THR A 225 -3.24 12.26 -6.88
N GLU A 226 -4.37 12.04 -6.21
CA GLU A 226 -5.58 12.87 -6.29
C GLU A 226 -5.35 14.34 -5.88
N ARG A 227 -4.33 14.61 -5.07
CA ARG A 227 -4.00 15.96 -4.62
C ARG A 227 -3.38 16.84 -5.71
N PHE A 228 -2.66 16.25 -6.66
CA PHE A 228 -1.85 17.00 -7.60
C PHE A 228 -2.53 17.20 -8.96
N HIS A 229 -2.33 18.36 -9.60
CA HIS A 229 -2.85 18.57 -10.96
C HIS A 229 -2.18 17.64 -12.00
N TYR A 230 -0.88 17.41 -11.84
CA TYR A 230 -0.08 16.49 -12.65
C TYR A 230 0.77 15.61 -11.75
N VAL A 231 0.84 14.32 -12.08
CA VAL A 231 1.77 13.38 -11.45
C VAL A 231 2.63 12.74 -12.52
N VAL A 232 3.95 12.79 -12.34
CA VAL A 232 4.93 12.11 -13.19
C VAL A 232 5.50 10.93 -12.42
N LEU A 233 5.30 9.72 -12.91
CA LEU A 233 5.80 8.49 -12.32
C LEU A 233 7.14 8.12 -12.95
N ASP A 234 8.22 8.13 -12.16
CA ASP A 234 9.52 7.57 -12.54
C ASP A 234 9.56 6.10 -12.16
N THR A 235 9.66 5.21 -13.14
CA THR A 235 9.43 3.78 -12.92
C THR A 235 10.75 3.01 -12.88
N PRO A 236 10.85 1.93 -12.08
CA PRO A 236 12.06 1.13 -12.02
C PRO A 236 12.33 0.39 -13.35
N ALA A 237 13.53 -0.15 -13.50
CA ALA A 237 13.81 -1.08 -14.59
C ALA A 237 12.93 -2.34 -14.51
N GLY A 238 12.57 -2.90 -15.67
CA GLY A 238 11.68 -4.07 -15.76
C GLY A 238 10.22 -3.75 -16.06
N GLY A 239 9.92 -2.48 -16.39
CA GLY A 239 8.63 -2.08 -16.96
C GLY A 239 7.43 -2.31 -16.03
N VAL A 240 6.52 -3.18 -16.48
CA VAL A 240 5.09 -3.27 -16.10
C VAL A 240 4.84 -3.92 -14.75
N ASN A 241 5.72 -4.83 -14.34
CA ASN A 241 5.52 -5.69 -13.17
C ASN A 241 5.39 -4.91 -11.85
N HIS A 242 5.85 -3.65 -11.82
CA HIS A 242 5.78 -2.77 -10.65
C HIS A 242 4.66 -1.73 -10.72
N LEU A 243 4.03 -1.57 -11.89
CA LEU A 243 2.99 -0.57 -12.16
C LEU A 243 1.61 -1.19 -12.32
N SER A 244 1.55 -2.52 -12.36
CA SER A 244 0.37 -3.36 -12.59
C SER A 244 -0.88 -2.84 -11.86
N SER A 245 -0.74 -2.44 -10.59
CA SER A 245 -1.80 -1.90 -9.74
C SER A 245 -2.08 -0.40 -9.89
N LEU A 246 -1.14 0.37 -10.45
CA LEU A 246 -1.29 1.80 -10.75
C LEU A 246 -1.77 2.06 -12.18
N MET A 247 -1.79 1.04 -13.05
CA MET A 247 -2.09 1.18 -14.48
C MET A 247 -3.46 1.80 -14.78
N ASN A 248 -4.47 1.55 -13.94
CA ASN A 248 -5.80 2.16 -14.08
C ASN A 248 -5.81 3.67 -13.87
N SER A 249 -4.83 4.16 -13.13
CA SER A 249 -4.72 5.58 -12.80
C SER A 249 -3.88 6.32 -13.83
N ILE A 250 -3.13 5.62 -14.71
CA ILE A 250 -2.23 6.25 -15.68
C ILE A 250 -3.01 6.76 -16.89
N ASP A 251 -3.01 8.08 -17.13
CA ASP A 251 -3.61 8.67 -18.33
C ASP A 251 -2.68 8.64 -19.54
N GLN A 252 -1.36 8.71 -19.33
CA GLN A 252 -0.37 8.79 -20.39
C GLN A 252 0.86 7.94 -20.08
N VAL A 253 1.36 7.25 -21.10
CA VAL A 253 2.58 6.45 -21.00
C VAL A 253 3.61 6.95 -22.00
N ILE A 254 4.81 7.25 -21.51
CA ILE A 254 5.97 7.58 -22.32
C ILE A 254 6.93 6.40 -22.27
N PHE A 255 7.10 5.70 -23.39
CA PHE A 255 8.06 4.62 -23.53
C PHE A 255 9.43 5.14 -23.97
N ILE A 256 10.47 4.72 -23.25
CA ILE A 256 11.86 4.93 -23.63
C ILE A 256 12.44 3.61 -24.12
N PHE A 257 12.95 3.62 -25.35
CA PHE A 257 13.59 2.46 -25.97
C PHE A 257 15.10 2.67 -26.11
N ASP A 258 15.84 1.60 -25.85
CA ASP A 258 17.28 1.54 -26.05
C ASP A 258 17.56 0.91 -27.41
N MET A 259 18.01 1.74 -28.35
CA MET A 259 18.30 1.35 -29.73
C MET A 259 19.81 1.17 -29.98
N SER A 260 20.63 1.06 -28.92
CA SER A 260 22.09 1.03 -29.04
C SER A 260 22.64 -0.23 -29.73
N ASN A 261 21.93 -1.37 -29.64
CA ASN A 261 22.30 -2.63 -30.26
C ASN A 261 21.11 -3.60 -30.35
N ASN A 262 21.25 -4.68 -31.11
CA ASN A 262 20.17 -5.67 -31.32
C ASN A 262 19.62 -6.27 -30.02
N ILE A 263 20.46 -6.52 -29.00
CA ILE A 263 20.01 -7.06 -27.71
C ILE A 263 19.14 -6.02 -26.98
N ALA A 264 19.51 -4.74 -27.04
CA ALA A 264 18.74 -3.64 -26.47
C ALA A 264 17.42 -3.38 -27.20
N VAL A 265 17.44 -3.46 -28.53
CA VAL A 265 16.23 -3.35 -29.35
C VAL A 265 15.26 -4.47 -29.00
N ASN A 266 15.73 -5.72 -28.94
CA ASN A 266 14.87 -6.85 -28.56
C ASN A 266 14.29 -6.68 -27.15
N GLY A 267 15.10 -6.30 -26.16
CA GLY A 267 14.59 -6.04 -24.81
C GLY A 267 13.58 -4.89 -24.74
N SER A 268 13.71 -3.89 -25.63
CA SER A 268 12.74 -2.79 -25.77
C SER A 268 11.41 -3.27 -26.35
N ILE A 269 11.46 -4.12 -27.37
CA ILE A 269 10.29 -4.77 -27.97
C ILE A 269 9.59 -5.68 -26.94
N ASP A 270 10.35 -6.50 -26.20
CA ASP A 270 9.82 -7.39 -25.18
C ASP A 270 9.09 -6.62 -24.06
N ALA A 271 9.61 -5.46 -23.65
CA ALA A 271 8.96 -4.62 -22.65
C ALA A 271 7.66 -3.98 -23.17
N LEU A 272 7.60 -3.62 -24.45
CA LEU A 272 6.39 -3.13 -25.08
C LEU A 272 5.32 -4.24 -25.15
N HIS A 273 5.71 -5.45 -25.59
CA HIS A 273 4.80 -6.61 -25.59
C HIS A 273 4.29 -6.91 -24.18
N SER A 274 5.19 -6.99 -23.20
CA SER A 274 4.81 -7.23 -21.80
C SER A 274 3.80 -6.19 -21.28
N PHE A 275 3.91 -4.93 -21.71
CA PHE A 275 2.96 -3.88 -21.31
C PHE A 275 1.60 -4.05 -21.97
N ILE A 276 1.59 -4.35 -23.27
CA ILE A 276 0.36 -4.59 -24.02
C ILE A 276 -0.35 -5.83 -23.47
N ASP A 277 0.36 -6.95 -23.34
CA ASP A 277 -0.18 -8.21 -22.83
C ASP A 277 -0.79 -8.01 -21.45
N TYR A 278 -0.06 -7.36 -20.53
CA TYR A 278 -0.57 -7.06 -19.20
C TYR A 278 -1.80 -6.14 -19.24
N TYR A 279 -1.79 -5.10 -20.07
CA TYR A 279 -2.94 -4.20 -20.20
C TYR A 279 -4.17 -4.93 -20.77
N GLU A 280 -3.98 -5.82 -21.75
CA GLU A 280 -5.04 -6.62 -22.35
C GLU A 280 -5.62 -7.63 -21.36
N ASP A 281 -4.77 -8.41 -20.69
CA ASP A 281 -5.17 -9.35 -19.64
C ASP A 281 -5.91 -8.64 -18.52
N PHE A 282 -5.34 -7.54 -18.02
CA PHE A 282 -5.96 -6.71 -17.01
C PHE A 282 -7.34 -6.18 -17.46
N HIS A 283 -7.46 -5.68 -18.68
CA HIS A 283 -8.71 -5.14 -19.20
C HIS A 283 -9.77 -6.23 -19.41
N GLN A 284 -9.35 -7.46 -19.72
CA GLN A 284 -10.25 -8.62 -19.75
C GLN A 284 -10.78 -8.95 -18.36
N ASP A 285 -9.90 -9.01 -17.36
CA ASP A 285 -10.27 -9.27 -15.96
C ASP A 285 -11.20 -8.17 -15.43
N TYR A 286 -10.85 -6.90 -15.64
CA TYR A 286 -11.67 -5.75 -15.23
C TYR A 286 -13.08 -5.77 -15.80
N LYS A 287 -13.27 -6.26 -17.04
CA LYS A 287 -14.59 -6.42 -17.65
C LYS A 287 -15.38 -7.60 -17.07
N GLN A 288 -14.71 -8.59 -16.51
CA GLN A 288 -15.33 -9.78 -15.94
C GLN A 288 -15.77 -9.59 -14.48
N GLY A 289 -15.28 -8.55 -13.81
CA GLY A 289 -15.67 -8.17 -12.44
C GLY A 289 -14.81 -8.85 -11.39
#